data_AF-A0A968CZU1-F1
#
_entry.id   AF-A0A968CZU1-F1
#
_cell.length_a   1.000
_cell.length_b   1.000
_cell.length_c   1.000
_cell.angle_alpha   90.00
_cell.angle_beta   90.00
_cell.angle_gamma   90.00
#
_symmetry.space_group_name_H-M   'P 1'
#
loop_
_entity.id
_entity.type
_entity.pdbx_description
1 polymer ?
#
loop_
_entity_poly.entity_id
_entity_poly.type
_entity_poly.pdbx_seq_one_letter_code
_entity_poly.pdbx_strand_id
1 'polypeptide(L)'
;DGRVCENEINVVRSFMSDKLRLDTAAQQFAISIFNEAKDDKTPFEDYARQFGQVFNSEPQLRMMFYEMLFSVALADGVLHPAEEKILRGAPTLLGLHGDVFNTVKRQFVSDLSHHYAILGLEDGADMSEVKKAYRKLVSEYHPDKVVSKGLPEDFIKFAEEKFREINESYEAIQKAKG
;
A
#
# COMPACT_ATOMS: atom_id res chain seq x y z
N ASP A 1 7.91 -16.37 -6.27
CA ASP A 1 8.17 -17.10 -7.54
C ASP A 1 8.85 -16.21 -8.61
N GLY A 2 9.36 -15.03 -8.24
CA GLY A 2 10.09 -14.14 -9.15
C GLY A 2 9.23 -13.49 -10.23
N ARG A 3 7.89 -13.64 -10.14
CA ARG A 3 6.96 -13.03 -11.07
C ARG A 3 6.54 -11.69 -10.50
N VAL A 4 6.93 -10.62 -11.20
CA VAL A 4 6.41 -9.28 -10.93
C VAL A 4 4.92 -9.27 -11.29
N CYS A 5 4.08 -8.93 -10.34
CA CYS A 5 2.63 -8.87 -10.51
C CYS A 5 2.20 -7.57 -11.21
N GLU A 6 1.05 -7.58 -11.88
CA GLU A 6 0.52 -6.39 -12.58
C GLU A 6 0.31 -5.20 -11.62
N ASN A 7 -0.07 -5.49 -10.36
CA ASN A 7 -0.21 -4.49 -9.30
C ASN A 7 1.13 -3.82 -8.96
N GLU A 8 2.22 -4.57 -8.84
CA GLU A 8 3.55 -4.02 -8.55
C GLU A 8 4.03 -3.09 -9.68
N ILE A 9 3.78 -3.49 -10.94
CA ILE A 9 4.11 -2.67 -12.11
C ILE A 9 3.35 -1.35 -12.08
N ASN A 10 2.07 -1.38 -11.72
CA ASN A 10 1.24 -0.19 -11.64
C ASN A 10 1.70 0.76 -10.53
N VAL A 11 2.11 0.23 -9.36
CA VAL A 11 2.69 1.04 -8.27
C VAL A 11 3.96 1.76 -8.73
N VAL A 12 4.87 1.05 -9.41
CA VAL A 12 6.12 1.65 -9.91
C VAL A 12 5.83 2.73 -10.97
N ARG A 13 4.87 2.49 -11.87
CA ARG A 13 4.45 3.48 -12.88
C ARG A 13 3.87 4.74 -12.24
N SER A 14 2.92 4.59 -11.32
CA SER A 14 2.34 5.72 -10.58
C SER A 14 3.40 6.48 -9.78
N PHE A 15 4.38 5.79 -9.21
CA PHE A 15 5.48 6.47 -8.52
C PHE A 15 6.31 7.34 -9.50
N MET A 16 6.66 6.80 -10.68
CA MET A 16 7.40 7.54 -11.70
C MET A 16 6.61 8.76 -12.23
N SER A 17 5.31 8.62 -12.46
CA SER A 17 4.48 9.73 -12.96
C SER A 17 4.11 10.74 -11.87
N ASP A 18 3.68 10.29 -10.70
CA ASP A 18 2.98 11.14 -9.73
C ASP A 18 3.96 11.72 -8.70
N LYS A 19 4.96 10.94 -8.29
CA LYS A 19 5.95 11.34 -7.28
C LYS A 19 7.19 11.95 -7.92
N LEU A 20 7.74 11.31 -8.97
CA LEU A 20 8.93 11.82 -9.66
C LEU A 20 8.61 12.76 -10.82
N ARG A 21 7.36 12.79 -11.31
CA ARG A 21 6.93 13.62 -12.44
C ARG A 21 7.77 13.42 -13.69
N LEU A 22 8.20 12.18 -13.92
CA LEU A 22 8.94 11.81 -15.12
C LEU A 22 8.03 11.88 -16.34
N ASP A 23 8.53 12.47 -17.42
CA ASP A 23 7.84 12.43 -18.71
C ASP A 23 7.85 11.01 -19.30
N THR A 24 7.06 10.81 -20.36
CA THR A 24 6.91 9.50 -21.01
C THR A 24 8.25 8.93 -21.50
N ALA A 25 9.19 9.77 -21.95
CA ALA A 25 10.47 9.32 -22.47
C ALA A 25 11.38 8.83 -21.33
N ALA A 26 11.45 9.57 -20.22
CA ALA A 26 12.18 9.20 -19.03
C ALA A 26 11.61 7.92 -18.38
N GLN A 27 10.28 7.75 -18.37
CA GLN A 27 9.65 6.52 -17.90
C GLN A 27 10.04 5.31 -18.76
N GLN A 28 10.01 5.44 -20.09
CA GLN A 28 10.41 4.35 -20.99
C GLN A 28 11.88 3.97 -20.81
N PHE A 29 12.75 4.96 -20.61
CA PHE A 29 14.17 4.73 -20.31
C PHE A 29 14.37 4.02 -18.97
N ALA A 30 13.68 4.44 -17.91
CA ALA A 30 13.73 3.76 -16.62
C ALA A 30 13.28 2.29 -16.71
N ILE A 31 12.21 2.03 -17.47
CA ILE A 31 11.71 0.67 -17.73
C ILE A 31 12.73 -0.17 -18.52
N SER A 32 13.45 0.41 -19.50
CA SER A 32 14.47 -0.34 -20.24
C SER A 32 15.64 -0.74 -19.35
N ILE A 33 16.11 0.17 -18.48
CA ILE A 33 17.17 -0.13 -17.49
C ILE A 33 16.71 -1.23 -16.52
N PHE A 34 15.45 -1.17 -16.06
CA PHE A 34 14.90 -2.21 -15.20
C PHE A 34 14.84 -3.58 -15.88
N ASN A 35 14.41 -3.64 -17.13
CA ASN A 35 14.36 -4.90 -17.89
C ASN A 35 15.74 -5.48 -18.16
N GLU A 36 16.75 -4.64 -18.39
CA GLU A 36 18.15 -5.05 -18.56
C GLU A 36 18.72 -5.60 -17.25
N ALA A 37 18.41 -4.95 -16.12
CA ALA A 37 18.81 -5.41 -14.79
C ALA A 37 18.10 -6.72 -14.35
N LYS A 38 16.95 -7.06 -14.96
CA LYS A 38 16.19 -8.27 -14.61
C LYS A 38 16.96 -9.57 -14.88
N ASP A 39 17.86 -9.54 -15.86
CA ASP A 39 18.69 -10.69 -16.24
C ASP A 39 20.05 -10.70 -15.49
N ASP A 40 20.31 -9.68 -14.67
CA ASP A 40 21.46 -9.59 -13.79
C ASP A 40 21.27 -10.50 -12.56
N LYS A 41 22.32 -11.23 -12.19
CA LYS A 41 22.35 -12.07 -10.99
C LYS A 41 22.80 -11.31 -9.74
N THR A 42 23.03 -10.00 -9.88
CA THR A 42 23.45 -9.13 -8.79
C THR A 42 22.40 -9.12 -7.69
N PRO A 43 22.77 -9.44 -6.43
CA PRO A 43 21.85 -9.39 -5.30
C PRO A 43 21.27 -7.99 -5.07
N PHE A 44 20.03 -7.92 -4.56
CA PHE A 44 19.37 -6.67 -4.19
C PHE A 44 20.24 -5.80 -3.29
N GLU A 45 20.98 -6.41 -2.36
CA GLU A 45 21.79 -5.72 -1.38
C GLU A 45 22.88 -4.86 -1.99
N ASP A 46 23.41 -5.27 -3.15
CA ASP A 46 24.46 -4.53 -3.84
C ASP A 46 23.89 -3.29 -4.54
N TYR A 47 22.72 -3.40 -5.17
CA TYR A 47 22.01 -2.25 -5.72
C TYR A 47 21.59 -1.25 -4.63
N ALA A 48 21.05 -1.74 -3.51
CA ALA A 48 20.66 -0.89 -2.39
C ALA A 48 21.86 -0.12 -1.82
N ARG A 49 23.01 -0.79 -1.68
CA ARG A 49 24.25 -0.16 -1.21
C ARG A 49 24.76 0.88 -2.20
N GLN A 50 24.76 0.56 -3.50
CA GLN A 50 25.17 1.49 -4.55
C GLN A 50 24.27 2.73 -4.58
N PHE A 51 22.95 2.55 -4.51
CA PHE A 51 21.99 3.65 -4.43
C PHE A 51 22.26 4.52 -3.20
N GLY A 52 22.43 3.90 -2.02
CA GLY A 52 22.75 4.61 -0.78
C GLY A 52 24.03 5.44 -0.88
N GLN A 53 25.07 4.92 -1.55
CA GLN A 53 26.34 5.62 -1.77
C GLN A 53 26.22 6.77 -2.77
N VAL A 54 25.58 6.53 -3.92
CA VAL A 54 25.39 7.54 -4.98
C VAL A 54 24.56 8.73 -4.47
N PHE A 55 23.51 8.45 -3.69
CA PHE A 55 22.60 9.47 -3.15
C PHE A 55 22.90 9.82 -1.68
N ASN A 56 24.13 9.64 -1.21
CA ASN A 56 24.49 9.87 0.19
C ASN A 56 24.14 11.29 0.68
N SER A 57 24.39 12.30 -0.17
CA SER A 57 24.07 13.71 0.11
C SER A 57 22.58 14.05 0.03
N GLU A 58 21.74 13.12 -0.44
CA GLU A 58 20.31 13.32 -0.72
C GLU A 58 19.45 12.40 0.17
N PRO A 59 19.37 12.66 1.49
CA PRO A 59 18.66 11.79 2.43
C PRO A 59 17.16 11.65 2.11
N GLN A 60 16.55 12.69 1.52
CA GLN A 60 15.14 12.65 1.10
C GLN A 60 14.92 11.65 -0.03
N LEU A 61 15.81 11.59 -1.03
CA LEU A 61 15.70 10.62 -2.12
C LEU A 61 15.88 9.18 -1.63
N ARG A 62 16.77 8.97 -0.65
CA ARG A 62 16.96 7.65 -0.02
C ARG A 62 15.73 7.21 0.77
N MET A 63 15.08 8.12 1.49
CA MET A 63 13.81 7.84 2.17
C MET A 63 12.68 7.57 1.18
N MET A 64 12.53 8.40 0.14
CA MET A 64 11.51 8.20 -0.90
C MET A 64 11.67 6.86 -1.63
N PHE A 65 12.91 6.48 -1.93
CA PHE A 65 13.21 5.18 -2.53
C PHE A 65 12.79 4.04 -1.59
N TYR A 66 13.07 4.16 -0.30
CA TYR A 66 12.65 3.17 0.69
C TYR A 66 11.13 3.07 0.84
N GLU A 67 10.41 4.19 0.85
CA GLU A 67 8.94 4.22 0.86
C GLU A 67 8.35 3.56 -0.40
N MET A 68 8.99 3.74 -1.56
CA MET A 68 8.60 3.06 -2.80
C MET A 68 8.76 1.54 -2.68
N LEU A 69 9.89 1.05 -2.14
CA LEU A 69 10.09 -0.40 -1.91
C LEU A 69 8.98 -0.98 -1.00
N PHE A 70 8.60 -0.24 0.03
CA PHE A 70 7.48 -0.59 0.90
C PHE A 70 6.15 -0.63 0.16
N SER A 71 5.88 0.38 -0.67
CA SER A 71 4.67 0.47 -1.47
C SER A 71 4.54 -0.68 -2.47
N VAL A 72 5.67 -1.15 -3.05
CA VAL A 72 5.68 -2.30 -3.97
C VAL A 72 5.42 -3.60 -3.22
N ALA A 73 6.11 -3.82 -2.10
CA ALA A 73 5.94 -5.03 -1.29
C ALA A 73 4.56 -5.16 -0.61
N LEU A 74 3.78 -4.08 -0.57
CA LEU A 74 2.40 -4.06 -0.08
C LEU A 74 1.38 -3.87 -1.21
N ALA A 75 1.79 -3.99 -2.47
CA ALA A 75 0.91 -3.80 -3.62
C ALA A 75 -0.20 -4.86 -3.71
N ASP A 76 0.02 -6.03 -3.10
CA ASP A 76 -0.98 -7.10 -2.91
C ASP A 76 -1.57 -7.11 -1.48
N GLY A 77 -1.27 -6.08 -0.68
CA GLY A 77 -1.87 -5.82 0.62
C GLY A 77 -1.42 -6.74 1.73
N VAL A 78 -0.46 -7.62 1.46
CA VAL A 78 0.10 -8.54 2.43
C VAL A 78 1.61 -8.48 2.33
N LEU A 79 2.25 -7.99 3.39
CA LEU A 79 3.71 -8.05 3.44
C LEU A 79 4.16 -9.49 3.73
N HIS A 80 4.75 -10.16 2.74
CA HIS A 80 5.19 -11.55 2.91
C HIS A 80 6.46 -11.63 3.78
N PRO A 81 6.70 -12.75 4.50
CA PRO A 81 7.87 -12.89 5.38
C PRO A 81 9.23 -12.68 4.68
N ALA A 82 9.31 -13.06 3.40
CA ALA A 82 10.53 -12.88 2.60
C ALA A 82 10.78 -11.40 2.27
N GLU A 83 9.75 -10.65 1.93
CA GLU A 83 9.83 -9.21 1.65
C GLU A 83 10.06 -8.42 2.93
N GLU A 84 9.40 -8.79 4.04
CA GLU A 84 9.63 -8.18 5.34
C GLU A 84 11.11 -8.29 5.74
N LYS A 85 11.74 -9.46 5.49
CA LYS A 85 13.17 -9.64 5.76
C LYS A 85 14.03 -8.68 4.93
N ILE A 86 13.73 -8.49 3.65
CA ILE A 86 14.45 -7.56 2.76
C ILE A 86 14.25 -6.12 3.24
N LEU A 87 13.00 -5.71 3.49
CA LEU A 87 12.66 -4.36 3.93
C LEU A 87 13.24 -4.01 5.30
N ARG A 88 13.41 -5.00 6.20
CA ARG A 88 14.10 -4.76 7.49
C ARG A 88 15.60 -4.50 7.32
N GLY A 89 16.24 -5.07 6.31
CA GLY A 89 17.68 -4.90 6.03
C GLY A 89 18.01 -3.69 5.16
N ALA A 90 17.09 -3.29 4.28
CA ALA A 90 17.30 -2.21 3.31
C ALA A 90 17.70 -0.84 3.91
N PRO A 91 17.17 -0.37 5.07
CA PRO A 91 17.53 0.93 5.63
C PRO A 91 19.02 1.11 5.84
N THR A 92 19.68 0.09 6.40
CA THR A 92 21.13 0.13 6.65
C THR A 92 21.93 0.23 5.35
N LEU A 93 21.50 -0.47 4.31
CA LEU A 93 22.15 -0.45 3.00
C LEU A 93 21.96 0.90 2.30
N LEU A 94 20.80 1.53 2.49
CA LEU A 94 20.48 2.87 2.01
C LEU A 94 21.07 3.98 2.88
N GLY A 95 21.83 3.67 3.94
CA GLY A 95 22.37 4.66 4.87
C GLY A 95 21.30 5.44 5.65
N LEU A 96 20.12 4.84 5.83
CA LEU A 96 19.05 5.33 6.69
C LEU A 96 19.25 4.78 8.11
N HIS A 97 18.93 5.60 9.11
CA HIS A 97 19.20 5.29 10.51
C HIS A 97 17.95 5.48 11.38
N GLY A 98 17.96 4.83 12.55
CA GLY A 98 16.82 4.82 13.46
C GLY A 98 15.78 3.76 13.10
N ASP A 99 14.59 3.87 13.69
CA ASP A 99 13.52 2.88 13.52
C ASP A 99 12.66 3.17 12.27
N VAL A 100 13.33 3.32 11.13
CA VAL A 100 12.70 3.69 9.85
C VAL A 100 11.72 2.61 9.40
N PHE A 101 12.09 1.33 9.57
CA PHE A 101 11.22 0.21 9.25
C PHE A 101 9.88 0.28 9.96
N ASN A 102 9.85 0.39 11.30
CA ASN A 102 8.56 0.42 11.98
C ASN A 102 7.82 1.74 11.73
N THR A 103 8.54 2.84 11.49
CA THR A 103 7.93 4.14 11.16
C THR A 103 7.16 4.08 9.84
N VAL A 104 7.81 3.59 8.78
CA VAL A 104 7.16 3.43 7.47
C VAL A 104 6.10 2.33 7.54
N LYS A 105 6.38 1.18 8.16
CA LYS A 105 5.37 0.12 8.35
C LYS A 105 4.12 0.65 9.03
N ARG A 106 4.24 1.49 10.07
CA ARG A 106 3.08 2.12 10.71
C ARG A 106 2.32 3.06 9.79
N GLN A 107 2.98 3.85 8.94
CA GLN A 107 2.29 4.73 7.98
C GLN A 107 1.44 3.95 6.98
N PHE A 108 1.94 2.80 6.51
CA PHE A 108 1.23 1.95 5.56
C PHE A 108 0.19 1.04 6.23
N VAL A 109 0.44 0.58 7.45
CA VAL A 109 -0.49 -0.27 8.22
C VAL A 109 -1.59 0.55 8.89
N SER A 110 -1.30 1.77 9.38
CA SER A 110 -2.31 2.58 10.10
C SER A 110 -3.48 2.98 9.21
N ASP A 111 -3.26 3.08 7.90
CA ASP A 111 -4.35 3.30 6.94
C ASP A 111 -5.29 2.09 6.92
N LEU A 112 -4.76 0.87 6.85
CA LEU A 112 -5.58 -0.34 6.82
C LEU A 112 -6.19 -0.71 8.18
N SER A 113 -5.48 -0.51 9.29
CA SER A 113 -6.00 -0.76 10.64
C SER A 113 -7.26 0.06 10.92
N HIS A 114 -7.30 1.31 10.45
CA HIS A 114 -8.49 2.15 10.54
C HIS A 114 -9.67 1.54 9.75
N HIS A 115 -9.41 1.04 8.54
CA HIS A 115 -10.44 0.40 7.72
C HIS A 115 -10.93 -0.93 8.31
N TYR A 116 -10.04 -1.75 8.90
CA TYR A 116 -10.46 -2.96 9.62
C TYR A 116 -11.33 -2.60 10.83
N ALA A 117 -10.94 -1.57 11.59
CA ALA A 117 -11.72 -1.09 12.73
C ALA A 117 -13.12 -0.58 12.33
N ILE A 118 -13.25 0.14 11.20
CA ILE A 118 -14.56 0.57 10.65
C ILE A 118 -15.45 -0.64 10.35
N LEU A 119 -14.87 -1.73 9.83
CA LEU A 119 -15.59 -2.98 9.58
C LEU A 119 -15.77 -3.85 10.83
N GLY A 120 -15.24 -3.43 11.98
CA GLY A 120 -15.28 -4.18 13.24
C GLY A 120 -14.42 -5.44 13.24
N LEU A 121 -13.28 -5.41 12.55
CA LEU A 121 -12.35 -6.51 12.37
C LEU A 121 -10.99 -6.23 13.02
N GLU A 122 -10.25 -7.29 13.30
CA GLU A 122 -8.85 -7.20 13.71
C GLU A 122 -7.94 -6.95 12.51
N ASP A 123 -6.78 -6.35 12.79
CA ASP A 123 -5.77 -6.06 11.78
C ASP A 123 -5.31 -7.35 11.08
N GLY A 124 -5.37 -7.34 9.75
CA GLY A 124 -4.95 -8.48 8.93
C GLY A 124 -6.02 -9.52 8.65
N ALA A 125 -7.26 -9.35 9.15
CA ALA A 125 -8.42 -10.23 8.88
C ALA A 125 -8.54 -10.59 7.39
N ASP A 126 -8.85 -11.85 7.08
CA ASP A 126 -8.81 -12.35 5.71
C ASP A 126 -9.93 -11.76 4.81
N MET A 127 -9.80 -11.88 3.48
CA MET A 127 -10.79 -11.31 2.56
C MET A 127 -12.18 -11.94 2.68
N SER A 128 -12.29 -13.15 3.24
CA SER A 128 -13.58 -13.79 3.49
C SER A 128 -14.29 -13.14 4.69
N GLU A 129 -13.55 -12.83 5.75
CA GLU A 129 -13.99 -12.10 6.93
C GLU A 129 -14.40 -10.67 6.57
N VAL A 130 -13.56 -9.98 5.80
CA VAL A 130 -13.82 -8.62 5.28
C VAL A 130 -15.12 -8.57 4.48
N LYS A 131 -15.32 -9.49 3.52
CA LYS A 131 -16.56 -9.56 2.72
C LYS A 131 -17.79 -9.85 3.57
N LYS A 132 -17.65 -10.68 4.61
CA LYS A 132 -18.75 -11.03 5.52
C LYS A 132 -19.16 -9.81 6.37
N ALA A 133 -18.20 -9.11 6.95
CA ALA A 133 -18.44 -7.90 7.72
C ALA A 133 -19.07 -6.80 6.86
N TYR A 134 -18.51 -6.56 5.66
CA TYR A 134 -19.02 -5.59 4.70
C TYR A 134 -20.50 -5.83 4.37
N ARG A 135 -20.89 -7.05 3.96
CA ARG A 135 -22.28 -7.37 3.61
C ARG A 135 -23.24 -7.16 4.78
N LYS A 136 -22.80 -7.47 6.01
CA LYS A 136 -23.59 -7.25 7.22
C LYS A 136 -23.85 -5.76 7.43
N LEU A 137 -22.79 -4.95 7.39
CA LEU A 137 -22.85 -3.50 7.64
C LEU A 137 -23.61 -2.77 6.53
N VAL A 138 -23.41 -3.13 5.25
CA VAL A 138 -24.21 -2.62 4.12
C VAL A 138 -25.69 -2.90 4.35
N SER A 139 -26.06 -4.12 4.75
CA SER A 139 -27.46 -4.43 5.05
C SER A 139 -28.01 -3.65 6.24
N GLU A 140 -27.16 -3.21 7.17
CA GLU A 140 -27.58 -2.49 8.37
C GLU A 140 -27.78 -1.00 8.10
N TYR A 141 -26.87 -0.39 7.34
CA TYR A 141 -26.79 1.05 7.10
C TYR A 141 -27.28 1.48 5.71
N HIS A 142 -27.79 0.58 4.87
CA HIS A 142 -28.29 0.95 3.53
C HIS A 142 -29.36 2.06 3.63
N PRO A 143 -29.22 3.17 2.87
CA PRO A 143 -30.15 4.31 2.93
C PRO A 143 -31.61 3.87 2.74
N ASP A 144 -31.92 3.07 1.71
CA ASP A 144 -33.28 2.58 1.46
C ASP A 144 -33.90 1.84 2.67
N LYS A 145 -33.09 1.03 3.37
CA LYS A 145 -33.58 0.25 4.51
C LYS A 145 -33.83 1.14 5.72
N VAL A 146 -33.00 2.15 5.93
CA VAL A 146 -33.15 3.12 7.02
C VAL A 146 -34.34 4.03 6.77
N VAL A 147 -34.52 4.52 5.53
CA VAL A 147 -35.69 5.30 5.09
C VAL A 147 -36.98 4.50 5.25
N SER A 148 -36.99 3.22 4.87
CA SER A 148 -38.18 2.36 4.98
C SER A 148 -38.67 2.13 6.42
N LYS A 149 -37.81 2.36 7.42
CA LYS A 149 -38.14 2.23 8.85
C LYS A 149 -38.74 3.50 9.46
N GLY A 150 -38.85 4.59 8.69
CA GLY A 150 -39.42 5.86 9.17
C GLY A 150 -38.58 6.52 10.27
N LEU A 151 -37.26 6.33 10.24
CA LEU A 151 -36.35 6.90 11.23
C LEU A 151 -36.19 8.43 11.05
N PRO A 152 -35.83 9.17 12.12
CA PRO A 152 -35.60 10.61 12.04
C PRO A 152 -34.52 10.97 11.02
N GLU A 153 -34.60 12.19 10.48
CA GLU A 153 -33.71 12.67 9.42
C GLU A 153 -32.22 12.62 9.83
N ASP A 154 -31.90 12.90 11.09
CA ASP A 154 -30.53 12.81 11.61
C ASP A 154 -29.98 11.37 11.62
N PHE A 155 -30.86 10.38 11.82
CA PHE A 155 -30.48 8.96 11.72
C PHE A 155 -30.26 8.53 10.27
N ILE A 156 -30.99 9.11 9.32
CA ILE A 156 -30.79 8.87 7.89
C ILE A 156 -29.41 9.40 7.48
N LYS A 157 -29.07 10.64 7.86
CA LYS A 157 -27.76 11.25 7.59
C LYS A 157 -26.61 10.45 8.19
N PHE A 158 -26.75 10.02 9.45
CA PHE A 158 -25.76 9.17 10.09
C PHE A 158 -25.56 7.83 9.34
N ALA A 159 -26.64 7.21 8.88
CA ALA A 159 -26.56 5.98 8.11
C ALA A 159 -25.88 6.19 6.75
N GLU A 160 -26.14 7.29 6.05
CA GLU A 160 -25.46 7.64 4.80
C GLU A 160 -23.95 7.85 5.00
N GLU A 161 -23.56 8.56 6.06
CA GLU A 161 -22.14 8.75 6.40
C GLU A 161 -21.46 7.41 6.71
N LYS A 162 -22.10 6.58 7.53
CA LYS A 162 -21.59 5.24 7.83
C LYS A 162 -21.49 4.36 6.59
N PHE A 163 -22.51 4.38 5.74
CA PHE A 163 -22.52 3.61 4.50
C PHE A 163 -21.36 3.99 3.58
N ARG A 164 -21.06 5.28 3.46
CA ARG A 164 -19.90 5.77 2.71
C ARG A 164 -18.59 5.28 3.33
N GLU A 165 -18.40 5.45 4.64
CA GLU A 165 -17.19 4.97 5.35
C GLU A 165 -16.97 3.46 5.20
N ILE A 166 -18.06 2.67 5.23
CA ILE A 166 -18.03 1.22 5.04
C ILE A 166 -17.56 0.87 3.63
N ASN A 167 -18.08 1.55 2.61
CA ASN A 167 -17.69 1.32 1.22
C ASN A 167 -16.23 1.72 0.99
N GLU A 168 -15.82 2.91 1.44
CA GLU A 168 -14.44 3.39 1.33
C GLU A 168 -13.46 2.42 2.02
N SER A 169 -13.80 1.91 3.20
CA SER A 169 -12.96 0.96 3.93
C SER A 169 -12.88 -0.40 3.26
N TYR A 170 -14.00 -0.90 2.73
CA TYR A 170 -14.02 -2.15 1.98
C TYR A 170 -13.21 -2.03 0.68
N GLU A 171 -13.33 -0.92 -0.04
CA GLU A 171 -12.54 -0.63 -1.25
C GLU A 171 -11.04 -0.51 -0.93
N ALA A 172 -10.67 0.19 0.13
CA ALA A 172 -9.28 0.33 0.56
C ALA A 172 -8.65 -1.03 0.91
N ILE A 173 -9.36 -1.88 1.68
CA ILE A 173 -8.89 -3.23 2.01
C ILE A 173 -8.87 -4.13 0.77
N GLN A 174 -9.87 -4.03 -0.11
CA GLN A 174 -9.92 -4.82 -1.34
C GLN A 174 -8.80 -4.43 -2.31
N LYS A 175 -8.50 -3.15 -2.44
CA LYS A 175 -7.40 -2.63 -3.27
C LYS A 175 -6.04 -2.99 -2.68
N ALA A 176 -5.94 -3.04 -1.36
CA ALA A 176 -4.76 -3.61 -0.73
C ALA A 176 -4.68 -5.10 -1.11
N LYS A 177 -5.67 -5.93 -0.77
CA LYS A 177 -5.55 -7.40 -0.83
C LYS A 177 -5.77 -8.07 -2.20
N GLY A 178 -6.01 -7.33 -3.27
CA GLY A 178 -6.43 -7.84 -4.59
C GLY A 178 -5.55 -7.31 -5.71
#